data_AF-A0A935ID99-F1
#
_entry.id   AF-A0A935ID99-F1
#
_cell.length_a   1.000
_cell.length_b   1.000
_cell.length_c   1.000
_cell.angle_alpha   90.00
_cell.angle_beta   90.00
_cell.angle_gamma   90.00
#
_symmetry.space_group_name_H-M   'P 1'
#
loop_
_entity.id
_entity.type
_entity.pdbx_description
1 polymer ?
#
loop_
_entity_poly.entity_id
_entity_poly.type
_entity_poly.pdbx_seq_one_letter_code
_entity_poly.pdbx_strand_id
1 'polypeptide(L)'
;MAQIHPALSTSARMAWKVVSFPLIAGLLLLKPVVDAICAFVLVFGLVAAIAFEISAVGPRFPFLQIAGMALGFGLFAAVYHLALMLLIRD
;
A
#
# COMPACT_ATOMS: atom_id res chain seq x y z
N MET A 1 -21.34 23.05 22.57
CA MET A 1 -21.64 21.78 21.87
C MET A 1 -22.20 22.14 20.51
N ALA A 2 -21.38 22.09 19.45
CA ALA A 2 -21.80 22.51 18.12
C ALA A 2 -22.83 21.50 17.55
N GLN A 3 -24.10 21.90 17.48
CA GLN A 3 -25.13 21.14 16.80
C GLN A 3 -24.88 21.23 15.29
N ILE A 4 -24.16 20.25 14.75
CA ILE A 4 -23.99 20.10 13.31
C ILE A 4 -25.36 19.70 12.75
N HIS A 5 -26.03 20.61 12.04
CA HIS A 5 -27.34 20.39 11.44
C HIS A 5 -27.33 19.09 10.62
N PRO A 6 -28.31 18.18 10.77
CA PRO A 6 -28.32 16.88 10.09
C PRO A 6 -28.21 17.00 8.56
N ALA A 7 -28.72 18.10 7.99
CA ALA A 7 -28.61 18.45 6.57
C ALA A 7 -27.16 18.69 6.11
N LEU A 8 -26.32 19.37 6.90
CA LEU A 8 -24.90 19.57 6.58
C LEU A 8 -24.13 18.25 6.58
N SER A 9 -24.48 17.34 7.48
CA SER A 9 -23.87 16.00 7.51
C SER A 9 -24.27 15.13 6.30
N THR A 10 -25.46 15.33 5.73
CA THR A 10 -25.92 14.60 4.54
C THR A 10 -25.28 15.15 3.28
N SER A 11 -25.23 16.48 3.13
CA SER A 11 -24.55 17.15 2.01
C SER A 11 -23.05 16.85 1.98
N ALA A 12 -22.39 16.88 3.14
CA ALA A 12 -20.97 16.56 3.26
C ALA A 12 -20.70 15.09 2.89
N ARG A 13 -21.57 14.15 3.30
CA ARG A 13 -21.47 12.74 2.90
C ARG A 13 -21.65 12.54 1.40
N MET A 14 -22.61 13.24 0.80
CA MET A 14 -22.85 13.18 -0.65
C MET A 14 -21.68 13.75 -1.45
N ALA A 15 -21.18 14.92 -1.06
CA ALA A 15 -19.99 15.51 -1.69
C ALA A 15 -18.76 14.61 -1.54
N TRP A 16 -18.59 13.99 -0.36
CA TRP A 16 -17.53 13.02 -0.11
C TRP A 16 -17.66 11.80 -1.03
N LYS A 17 -18.86 11.26 -1.26
CA LYS A 17 -19.06 10.11 -2.17
C LYS A 17 -18.75 10.47 -3.63
N VAL A 18 -19.12 11.66 -4.08
CA VAL A 18 -18.83 12.11 -5.46
C VAL A 18 -17.32 12.29 -5.69
N VAL A 19 -16.58 12.80 -4.71
CA VAL A 19 -15.11 12.97 -4.80
C VAL A 19 -14.36 11.65 -4.56
N SER A 20 -14.87 10.79 -3.68
CA SER A 20 -14.25 9.49 -3.38
C SER A 20 -14.43 8.50 -4.53
N PHE A 21 -15.51 8.60 -5.31
CA PHE A 21 -15.76 7.69 -6.42
C PHE A 21 -14.63 7.67 -7.49
N PRO A 22 -14.19 8.80 -8.06
CA PRO A 22 -13.06 8.81 -8.99
C PRO A 22 -11.74 8.42 -8.31
N LEU A 23 -11.58 8.74 -7.02
CA LEU A 23 -10.40 8.35 -6.25
C LEU A 23 -10.32 6.82 -6.10
N ILE A 24 -11.41 6.18 -5.67
CA ILE A 24 -11.54 4.73 -5.55
C ILE A 24 -11.28 4.06 -6.90
N ALA A 25 -11.90 4.58 -7.97
CA ALA A 25 -11.70 4.05 -9.33
C ALA A 25 -10.23 4.16 -9.76
N GLY A 26 -9.59 5.30 -9.51
CA GLY A 26 -8.17 5.51 -9.80
C GLY A 26 -7.27 4.55 -9.02
N LEU A 27 -7.51 4.36 -7.72
CA LEU A 27 -6.78 3.36 -6.94
C LEU A 27 -7.05 1.94 -7.46
N LEU A 28 -8.29 1.56 -7.74
CA LEU A 28 -8.61 0.22 -8.26
C LEU A 28 -7.90 -0.08 -9.59
N LEU A 29 -7.77 0.91 -10.47
CA LEU A 29 -7.01 0.78 -11.72
C LEU A 29 -5.50 0.65 -11.46
N LEU A 30 -4.98 1.33 -10.44
CA LEU A 30 -3.56 1.29 -10.09
C LEU A 30 -3.19 0.03 -9.28
N LYS A 31 -4.15 -0.60 -8.61
CA LYS A 31 -4.00 -1.82 -7.82
C LYS A 31 -3.16 -2.91 -8.49
N PRO A 32 -3.43 -3.37 -9.74
CA PRO A 32 -2.62 -4.42 -10.36
C PRO A 32 -1.16 -4.02 -10.56
N VAL A 33 -0.89 -2.73 -10.81
CA VAL A 33 0.47 -2.20 -10.98
C VAL A 33 1.19 -2.18 -9.64
N VAL A 34 0.52 -1.69 -8.58
CA VAL A 34 1.07 -1.68 -7.22
C VAL A 34 1.35 -3.10 -6.73
N ASP A 35 0.41 -4.01 -6.93
CA ASP A 35 0.55 -5.42 -6.55
C ASP A 35 1.70 -6.07 -7.31
N ALA A 36 1.79 -5.89 -8.62
CA ALA A 36 2.87 -6.47 -9.42
C ALA A 36 4.24 -5.93 -8.98
N ILE A 37 4.39 -4.62 -8.82
CA ILE A 37 5.67 -4.01 -8.45
C ILE A 37 6.05 -4.39 -7.03
N CYS A 38 5.14 -4.26 -6.06
CA CYS A 38 5.43 -4.56 -4.67
C CYS A 38 5.71 -6.05 -4.45
N ALA A 39 4.92 -6.94 -5.08
CA ALA A 39 5.17 -8.37 -5.03
C ALA A 39 6.51 -8.72 -5.70
N PHE A 40 6.82 -8.13 -6.85
CA PHE A 40 8.10 -8.35 -7.52
C PHE A 40 9.27 -7.92 -6.63
N VAL A 41 9.24 -6.70 -6.10
CA VAL A 41 10.32 -6.18 -5.24
C VAL A 41 10.43 -6.99 -3.94
N LEU A 42 9.30 -7.37 -3.33
CA LEU A 42 9.31 -8.20 -2.13
C LEU A 42 9.92 -9.57 -2.41
N VAL A 43 9.44 -10.28 -3.44
CA VAL A 43 9.88 -11.65 -3.74
C VAL A 43 11.32 -11.65 -4.23
N PHE A 44 11.63 -10.89 -5.29
CA PHE A 44 12.98 -10.86 -5.85
C PHE A 44 13.99 -10.21 -4.90
N GLY A 45 13.61 -9.14 -4.19
CA GLY A 45 14.48 -8.49 -3.22
C GLY A 45 14.82 -9.41 -2.04
N LEU A 46 13.84 -10.15 -1.53
CA LEU A 46 14.07 -11.12 -0.45
C LEU A 46 14.86 -12.34 -0.93
N VAL A 47 14.52 -12.89 -2.10
CA VAL A 47 15.28 -14.01 -2.70
C VAL A 47 16.72 -13.60 -2.98
N ALA A 48 16.96 -12.42 -3.56
CA ALA A 48 18.29 -11.89 -3.78
C ALA A 48 19.03 -11.69 -2.45
N ALA A 49 18.39 -11.08 -1.45
CA ALA A 49 19.00 -10.87 -0.14
C ALA A 49 19.45 -12.20 0.48
N ILE A 50 18.60 -13.22 0.46
CA ILE A 50 18.92 -14.55 0.98
C ILE A 50 20.02 -15.22 0.16
N ALA A 51 19.95 -15.16 -1.18
CA ALA A 51 20.94 -15.79 -2.05
C ALA A 51 22.34 -15.19 -1.86
N PHE A 52 22.44 -13.86 -1.71
CA PHE A 52 23.71 -13.17 -1.47
C PHE A 52 24.26 -13.42 -0.06
N GLU A 53 23.40 -13.48 0.95
CA GLU A 53 23.80 -13.85 2.32
C GLU A 53 24.40 -15.27 2.36
N ILE A 54 23.75 -16.24 1.71
CA ILE A 54 24.21 -17.63 1.65
C ILE A 54 25.49 -17.77 0.82
N SER A 55 25.64 -16.98 -0.25
CA SER A 55 26.79 -17.12 -1.16
C SER A 55 28.11 -16.63 -0.55
N ALA A 56 28.11 -15.98 0.61
CA ALA A 56 29.30 -15.41 1.26
C ALA A 56 30.15 -14.51 0.32
N VAL A 57 29.53 -13.94 -0.72
CA VAL A 57 30.20 -13.10 -1.73
C VAL A 57 30.43 -11.72 -1.14
N GLY A 58 31.53 -11.58 -0.42
CA GLY A 58 32.14 -10.30 -0.07
C GLY A 58 31.93 -9.82 1.37
N PRO A 59 32.77 -8.86 1.84
CA PRO A 59 33.02 -8.69 3.27
C PRO A 59 31.87 -8.09 4.11
N ARG A 60 30.83 -7.52 3.49
CA ARG A 60 29.66 -6.92 4.18
C ARG A 60 28.48 -6.76 3.23
N PHE A 61 27.79 -7.84 2.89
CA PHE A 61 26.49 -7.68 2.22
C PHE A 61 25.47 -7.09 3.22
N PRO A 62 24.78 -5.97 2.92
CA PRO A 62 23.86 -5.33 3.85
C PRO A 62 22.49 -6.03 3.83
N PHE A 63 22.46 -7.31 4.20
CA PHE A 63 21.28 -8.16 4.19
C PHE A 63 20.07 -7.50 4.85
N LEU A 64 20.26 -6.99 6.07
CA LEU A 64 19.19 -6.40 6.85
C LEU A 64 18.55 -5.17 6.17
N GLN A 65 19.35 -4.37 5.46
CA GLN A 65 18.84 -3.20 4.75
C GLN A 65 18.02 -3.62 3.52
N ILE A 66 18.52 -4.58 2.75
CA ILE A 66 17.85 -5.04 1.53
C ILE A 66 16.58 -5.83 1.86
N ALA A 67 16.65 -6.75 2.83
CA ALA A 67 15.48 -7.46 3.34
C ALA A 67 14.46 -6.49 3.95
N GLY A 68 14.93 -5.49 4.71
CA GLY A 68 14.08 -4.44 5.27
C GLY A 68 13.35 -3.62 4.21
N MET A 69 14.03 -3.22 3.14
CA MET A 69 13.39 -2.53 2.02
C MET A 69 12.36 -3.43 1.31
N ALA A 70 12.70 -4.68 1.01
CA ALA A 70 11.79 -5.63 0.37
C ALA A 70 10.51 -5.85 1.20
N LEU A 71 10.65 -6.03 2.51
CA LEU A 71 9.53 -6.12 3.44
C LEU A 71 8.73 -4.82 3.52
N GLY A 72 9.39 -3.67 3.42
CA GLY A 72 8.74 -2.36 3.36
C GLY A 72 7.79 -2.22 2.17
N PHE A 73 8.16 -2.73 1.00
CA PHE A 73 7.26 -2.79 -0.17
C PHE A 73 6.06 -3.72 0.06
N GLY A 74 6.27 -4.86 0.73
CA GLY A 74 5.18 -5.74 1.15
C GLY A 74 4.21 -5.06 2.11
N LEU A 75 4.75 -4.36 3.11
CA LEU A 75 3.96 -3.62 4.08
C LEU A 75 3.19 -2.48 3.42
N PHE A 76 3.81 -1.77 2.48
CA PHE A 76 3.14 -0.73 1.69
C PHE A 76 1.96 -1.29 0.90
N ALA A 77 2.14 -2.44 0.24
CA ALA A 77 1.04 -3.13 -0.43
C ALA A 77 -0.09 -3.49 0.55
N ALA A 78 0.23 -4.02 1.74
CA ALA A 78 -0.77 -4.35 2.75
C ALA A 78 -1.57 -3.12 3.21
N VAL A 79 -0.89 -2.00 3.47
CA VAL A 79 -1.55 -0.72 3.82
C VAL A 79 -2.42 -0.22 2.68
N TYR A 80 -1.97 -0.33 1.43
CA TYR A 80 -2.73 0.04 0.25
C TYR A 80 -4.02 -0.77 0.11
N HIS A 81 -3.96 -2.09 0.30
CA HIS A 81 -5.16 -2.95 0.32
C HIS A 81 -6.10 -2.59 1.46
N LEU A 82 -5.57 -2.32 2.65
CA LEU A 82 -6.37 -1.95 3.82
C LEU A 82 -7.08 -0.60 3.60
N ALA A 83 -6.39 0.39 3.01
CA ALA A 83 -6.98 1.67 2.66
C ALA A 83 -8.10 1.51 1.63
N LEU A 84 -7.89 0.71 0.58
CA LEU A 84 -8.94 0.37 -0.39
C LEU A 84 -10.13 -0.32 0.28
N MET A 85 -9.89 -1.27 1.19
CA MET A 85 -10.95 -2.00 1.88
C MET A 85 -11.79 -1.09 2.78
N LEU A 86 -11.15 -0.17 3.50
CA LEU A 86 -11.85 0.85 4.30
C LEU A 86 -12.65 1.79 3.39
N LEU A 87 -12.02 2.31 2.34
CA LEU A 87 -12.63 3.30 1.44
C LEU A 87 -13.80 2.73 0.62
N ILE A 88 -13.80 1.43 0.32
CA ILE A 88 -14.91 0.74 -0.35
C ILE A 88 -16.05 0.43 0.63
N ARG A 89 -15.75 0.27 1.93
CA ARG A 89 -16.72 -0.12 2.96
C ARG A 89 -17.61 1.05 3.44
N ASP A 90 -17.14 2.28 3.32
CA ASP A 90 -17.84 3.53 3.72
C ASP A 90 -18.70 4.14 2.57
#